data_AF-A0A146KH59-F1
#
_entry.id   AF-A0A146KH59-F1
#
_cell.length_a   1.000
_cell.length_b   1.000
_cell.length_c   1.000
_cell.angle_alpha   90.00
_cell.angle_beta   90.00
_cell.angle_gamma   90.00
#
_symmetry.space_group_name_H-M   'P 1'
#
loop_
_entity.id
_entity.type
_entity.pdbx_description
1 polymer ?
#
loop_
_entity_poly.entity_id
_entity_poly.type
_entity_poly.pdbx_seq_one_letter_code
_entity_poly.pdbx_strand_id
1 'polypeptide(L)'
;MSHHKTTYSIEEKLRVLDWISQDPARTYLSAAKHFQMFPKTIRNWQNQELYLRNCSETERLRLKRNYVRQEEHELIQKTKEQEQQNESIKILDKLLTQVMGL
;
A
#
# COMPACT_ATOMS: atom_id res chain seq x y z
N MET A 1 16.05 -5.47 2.89
CA MET A 1 14.60 -5.43 2.56
C MET A 1 13.97 -4.39 3.45
N SER A 2 13.36 -3.35 2.89
CA SER A 2 12.70 -2.31 3.69
C SER A 2 11.54 -2.92 4.47
N HIS A 3 11.55 -2.78 5.79
CA HIS A 3 10.45 -3.18 6.67
C HIS A 3 9.31 -2.16 6.64
N HIS A 4 8.86 -1.74 5.45
CA HIS A 4 7.67 -0.92 5.35
C HIS A 4 6.47 -1.76 5.80
N LYS A 5 5.86 -1.36 6.92
CA LYS A 5 4.55 -1.87 7.32
C LYS A 5 3.56 -1.45 6.24
N THR A 6 3.12 -2.39 5.41
CA THR A 6 1.98 -2.17 4.52
C THR A 6 0.76 -1.88 5.39
N THR A 7 0.26 -0.65 5.31
CA THR A 7 -1.00 -0.28 5.94
C THR A 7 -2.13 -0.61 4.98
N TYR A 8 -3.15 -1.31 5.46
CA TYR A 8 -4.34 -1.63 4.68
C TYR A 8 -5.53 -0.79 5.19
N SER A 9 -6.35 -0.32 4.27
CA SER A 9 -7.61 0.36 4.55
C SER A 9 -8.59 -0.59 5.27
N ILE A 10 -9.64 -0.03 5.90
CA ILE A 10 -10.68 -0.87 6.52
C ILE A 10 -11.45 -1.62 5.44
N GLU A 11 -11.69 -0.98 4.31
CA GLU A 11 -12.40 -1.50 3.15
C GLU A 11 -11.69 -2.72 2.57
N GLU A 12 -10.36 -2.67 2.41
CA GLU A 12 -9.58 -3.83 1.96
C GLU A 12 -9.65 -4.98 2.96
N LYS A 13 -9.55 -4.69 4.27
CA LYS A 13 -9.67 -5.71 5.31
C LYS A 13 -11.03 -6.40 5.26
N LEU A 14 -12.10 -5.61 5.18
CA LEU A 14 -13.47 -6.12 5.10
C LEU A 14 -13.68 -6.91 3.81
N ARG A 15 -13.16 -6.46 2.67
CA ARG A 15 -13.22 -7.20 1.40
C ARG A 15 -12.61 -8.60 1.52
N VAL A 16 -11.47 -8.74 2.20
CA VAL A 16 -10.83 -10.04 2.44
C VAL A 16 -11.69 -10.91 3.36
N LEU A 17 -12.22 -10.34 4.44
CA LEU A 17 -13.09 -11.07 5.39
C LEU A 17 -14.40 -11.53 4.73
N ASP A 18 -15.01 -10.68 3.91
CA ASP A 18 -16.21 -11.00 3.14
C ASP A 18 -15.94 -12.09 2.10
N TRP A 19 -14.78 -12.09 1.46
CA TRP A 19 -14.39 -13.17 0.56
C TRP A 19 -14.26 -14.52 1.29
N ILE A 20 -13.75 -14.52 2.53
CA ILE A 20 -13.68 -15.72 3.37
C ILE A 20 -15.10 -16.18 3.76
N SER A 21 -15.97 -15.27 4.16
CA SER A 21 -17.32 -15.62 4.66
C SER A 21 -18.28 -16.13 3.58
N GLN A 22 -18.00 -15.86 2.30
CA GLN A 22 -18.79 -16.36 1.17
C GLN A 22 -18.79 -17.88 1.02
N ASP A 23 -17.78 -18.59 1.55
CA ASP A 23 -17.66 -20.04 1.43
C ASP A 23 -17.02 -20.62 2.70
N PRO A 24 -17.73 -21.50 3.43
CA PRO A 24 -17.22 -22.12 4.66
C PRO A 24 -15.90 -22.89 4.49
N ALA A 25 -15.57 -23.34 3.27
CA ALA A 25 -14.31 -24.01 2.99
C ALA A 25 -13.12 -23.04 2.87
N ARG A 26 -13.38 -21.73 2.69
CA ARG A 26 -12.33 -20.71 2.63
C ARG A 26 -11.80 -20.44 4.03
N THR A 27 -10.49 -20.50 4.12
CA THR A 27 -9.73 -20.21 5.34
C THR A 27 -8.83 -19.00 5.13
N TYR A 28 -8.31 -18.43 6.23
CA TYR A 28 -7.29 -17.38 6.14
C TYR A 28 -6.04 -17.81 5.34
N LEU A 29 -5.72 -19.11 5.28
CA LEU A 29 -4.64 -19.64 4.46
C LEU A 29 -4.96 -19.57 2.97
N SER A 30 -6.20 -19.90 2.59
CA SER A 30 -6.67 -19.74 1.20
C SER A 30 -6.72 -18.27 0.79
N ALA A 31 -7.17 -17.38 1.68
CA ALA A 31 -7.18 -15.94 1.45
C ALA A 31 -5.75 -15.38 1.33
N ALA A 32 -4.81 -15.85 2.16
CA ALA A 32 -3.40 -15.45 2.08
C ALA A 32 -2.80 -15.73 0.70
N LYS A 33 -3.11 -16.89 0.12
CA LYS A 33 -2.70 -17.23 -1.26
C LYS A 33 -3.41 -16.35 -2.30
N HIS A 34 -4.72 -16.15 -2.16
CA HIS A 34 -5.53 -15.40 -3.12
C HIS A 34 -5.14 -13.92 -3.19
N PHE A 35 -4.96 -13.28 -2.03
CA PHE A 35 -4.64 -11.85 -1.92
C PHE A 35 -3.13 -11.57 -1.82
N GLN A 36 -2.29 -12.60 -1.88
CA GLN A 36 -0.83 -12.49 -1.74
C GLN A 36 -0.39 -11.77 -0.47
N MET A 37 -0.99 -12.15 0.66
CA MET A 37 -0.79 -11.53 1.96
C MET A 37 -0.23 -12.51 2.99
N PHE A 38 0.41 -12.00 4.04
CA PHE A 38 0.85 -12.85 5.15
C PHE A 38 -0.37 -13.43 5.89
N PRO A 39 -0.42 -14.76 6.14
CA PRO A 39 -1.53 -15.39 6.86
C PRO A 39 -1.78 -14.79 8.25
N LYS A 40 -0.72 -14.37 8.93
CA LYS A 40 -0.80 -13.71 10.25
C LYS A 40 -1.57 -12.39 10.19
N THR A 41 -1.44 -11.64 9.09
CA THR A 41 -2.16 -10.38 8.89
C THR A 41 -3.66 -10.63 8.80
N ILE A 42 -4.08 -11.60 7.99
CA ILE A 42 -5.49 -11.95 7.82
C ILE A 42 -6.09 -12.53 9.10
N ARG A 43 -5.35 -13.40 9.80
CA ARG A 43 -5.78 -13.94 11.10
C ARG A 43 -6.02 -12.83 12.14
N ASN A 44 -5.13 -11.83 12.18
CA ASN A 44 -5.33 -10.68 13.06
C ASN A 44 -6.61 -9.91 12.71
N TRP A 45 -6.94 -9.78 11.43
CA TRP A 45 -8.17 -9.10 11.01
C TRP A 45 -9.43 -9.89 11.36
N GLN A 46 -9.41 -11.23 11.25
CA GLN A 46 -10.52 -12.06 11.72
C GLN A 46 -10.80 -11.83 13.22
N ASN A 47 -9.74 -11.77 14.05
CA ASN A 47 -9.89 -11.45 15.47
C ASN A 47 -10.45 -10.03 15.71
N GLN A 48 -10.26 -9.13 14.75
CA GLN A 48 -10.73 -7.73 14.80
C GLN A 48 -12.03 -7.53 14.04
N GLU A 49 -12.64 -8.58 13.47
CA GLU A 49 -13.74 -8.44 12.51
C GLU A 49 -14.93 -7.65 13.08
N LEU A 50 -15.32 -7.95 14.32
CA LEU A 50 -16.40 -7.24 15.00
C LEU A 50 -16.09 -5.74 15.13
N TYR A 51 -14.83 -5.40 15.48
CA TYR A 51 -14.39 -4.02 15.56
C TYR A 51 -14.37 -3.35 14.18
N LEU A 52 -13.84 -4.03 13.15
CA LEU A 52 -13.76 -3.50 11.79
C LEU A 52 -15.15 -3.22 11.20
N ARG A 53 -16.12 -4.11 11.45
CA ARG A 53 -17.50 -3.95 10.98
C ARG A 53 -18.23 -2.83 11.73
N ASN A 54 -18.05 -2.73 13.05
CA ASN A 54 -18.72 -1.74 13.91
C ASN A 54 -17.97 -0.43 14.09
N CYS A 55 -16.80 -0.27 13.46
CA CYS A 55 -15.99 0.94 13.53
C CYS A 55 -16.84 2.13 13.05
N SER A 56 -16.98 3.14 13.91
CA SER A 56 -17.81 4.31 13.64
C SER A 56 -17.31 5.08 12.42
N GLU A 57 -18.20 5.77 11.71
CA GLU A 57 -17.86 6.63 10.57
C GLU A 57 -16.70 7.59 10.91
N THR A 58 -16.74 8.17 12.11
CA THR A 58 -15.72 9.08 12.64
C THR A 58 -14.35 8.42 12.80
N GLU A 59 -14.31 7.19 13.32
CA GLU A 59 -13.05 6.44 13.44
C GLU A 59 -12.53 5.96 12.08
N ARG A 60 -13.43 5.57 11.16
CA ARG A 60 -13.08 5.24 9.77
C ARG A 60 -12.43 6.42 9.07
N LEU A 61 -13.02 7.62 9.19
CA LEU A 61 -12.46 8.86 8.65
C LEU A 61 -11.08 9.19 9.24
N ARG A 62 -10.90 8.99 10.55
CA ARG A 62 -9.60 9.19 11.22
C ARG A 62 -8.53 8.24 10.70
N LEU A 63 -8.86 6.96 10.50
CA LEU A 63 -7.95 5.95 9.99
C LEU A 63 -7.63 6.16 8.50
N LYS A 64 -8.63 6.56 7.70
CA LYS A 64 -8.45 6.94 6.29
C LYS A 64 -7.47 8.11 6.14
N ARG A 65 -7.52 9.10 7.04
CA ARG A 65 -6.58 10.24 7.02
C ARG A 65 -5.11 9.80 7.19
N ASN A 66 -4.84 8.80 8.02
CA ASN A 66 -3.49 8.27 8.20
C ASN A 66 -3.02 7.47 6.98
N TYR A 67 -3.92 6.71 6.34
CA TYR A 67 -3.64 5.98 5.11
C TYR A 67 -3.32 6.93 3.95
N VAL A 68 -4.16 7.95 3.72
CA VAL A 68 -3.95 8.98 2.69
C VAL A 68 -2.61 9.70 2.91
N ARG A 69 -2.28 10.06 4.15
CA ARG A 69 -0.98 10.68 4.46
C ARG A 69 0.21 9.77 4.10
N GLN A 70 0.06 8.45 4.26
CA GLN A 70 1.10 7.49 3.85
C GLN A 70 1.23 7.44 2.33
N GLU A 71 0.12 7.32 1.59
CA GLU A 71 0.12 7.35 0.12
C GLU A 71 0.71 8.66 -0.42
N GLU A 72 0.32 9.80 0.15
CA GLU A 72 0.88 11.11 -0.18
C GLU A 72 2.39 11.15 0.04
N HIS A 73 2.88 10.61 1.16
CA HIS A 73 4.30 10.56 1.44
C HIS A 73 5.06 9.67 0.43
N GLU A 74 4.53 8.48 0.13
CA GLU A 74 5.11 7.58 -0.88
C GLU A 74 5.13 8.22 -2.28
N LEU A 75 4.08 8.95 -2.64
CA LEU A 75 3.99 9.68 -3.90
C LEU A 75 5.03 10.81 -3.97
N ILE A 76 5.15 11.62 -2.91
CA ILE A 76 6.14 12.70 -2.82
C ILE A 76 7.57 12.16 -2.96
N GLN A 77 7.89 11.02 -2.34
CA GLN A 77 9.21 10.40 -2.47
C GLN A 77 9.49 9.99 -3.92
N LYS A 78 8.53 9.32 -4.58
CA LYS A 78 8.66 8.95 -6.00
C LYS A 78 8.84 10.17 -6.91
N THR A 79 8.11 11.26 -6.67
CA THR A 79 8.26 12.49 -7.46
C THR A 79 9.66 13.08 -7.32
N LYS A 80 10.21 13.11 -6.10
CA LYS A 80 11.58 13.58 -5.85
C LYS A 80 12.64 12.72 -6.53
N GLU A 81 12.50 11.39 -6.46
CA GLU A 81 13.39 10.46 -7.15
C GLU A 81 13.35 10.67 -8.67
N GLN A 82 12.16 10.88 -9.24
CA GLN A 82 11.98 11.17 -10.66
C GLN A 82 12.61 12.50 -11.07
N GLU A 83 12.44 13.56 -10.27
CA GLU A 83 13.06 14.87 -10.52
C GLU A 83 14.59 14.76 -10.51
N GLN A 84 15.15 14.01 -9.57
CA GLN A 84 16.59 13.79 -9.47
C GLN A 84 17.14 12.98 -10.66
N GLN A 85 16.41 11.96 -11.12
CA GLN A 85 16.74 11.24 -12.35
C GLN A 85 16.68 12.15 -13.58
N ASN A 86 15.64 12.97 -13.71
CA ASN A 86 15.50 13.90 -14.83
C ASN A 86 16.64 14.93 -14.86
N GLU A 87 17.05 15.44 -13.69
CA GLU A 87 18.18 16.36 -13.61
C GLU A 87 19.51 15.67 -13.98
N SER A 88 19.68 14.42 -13.57
CA SER A 88 20.84 13.61 -13.95
C SER A 88 20.91 13.38 -15.47
N ILE A 89 19.77 13.13 -16.11
CA ILE A 89 19.65 13.00 -17.57
C ILE A 89 20.03 14.31 -18.26
N LYS A 90 19.53 15.47 -17.81
CA LYS A 90 19.90 16.78 -18.38
C LYS A 90 21.41 17.05 -18.29
N ILE A 91 22.04 16.66 -17.19
CA ILE A 91 23.49 16.81 -17.02
C ILE A 91 24.23 15.92 -18.02
N LEU A 92 23.81 14.67 -18.18
CA LEU A 92 24.37 13.73 -19.17
C LEU A 92 24.23 14.28 -20.61
N ASP A 93 23.06 14.80 -20.97
CA ASP A 93 22.82 15.39 -22.29
C ASP A 93 23.73 16.60 -22.56
N LYS A 94 23.91 17.48 -21.56
CA LYS A 94 24.86 18.61 -21.68
C LYS A 94 26.30 18.13 -21.89
N LEU A 95 26.73 17.11 -21.14
CA LEU A 95 28.08 16.56 -21.27
C LEU A 95 28.29 15.87 -22.63
N LEU A 96 27.30 15.11 -23.11
CA LEU A 96 27.33 14.49 -24.44
C LEU A 96 27.41 15.53 -25.55
N THR A 97 26.67 16.63 -25.43
CA THR A 97 26.70 17.74 -26.40
C THR A 97 28.09 18.40 -26.42
N GLN A 98 28.72 18.59 -25.26
CA GLN A 98 30.08 19.16 -25.16
C GLN A 98 31.16 18.22 -25.70
N VAL A 99 31.00 16.90 -25.57
CA VAL A 99 32.00 15.91 -26.02
C VAL A 99 31.87 15.60 -27.51
N MET A 100 30.66 15.64 -28.10
CA MET A 100 30.43 15.29 -29.50
C MET A 100 30.48 16.46 -30.50
N GLY A 101 30.63 17.71 -30.05
CA GLY A 101 30.90 18.85 -30.94
C GLY A 101 29.86 19.08 -32.04
N LEU A 102 28.60 19.26 -31.64
CA LEU A 102 27.67 20.17 -32.31
C LEU A 102 27.70 21.53 -31.59
#